data_AF-A0A931X257-F1
#
_entry.id   AF-A0A931X257-F1
#
_cell.length_a   1.000
_cell.length_b   1.000
_cell.length_c   1.000
_cell.angle_alpha   90.00
_cell.angle_beta   90.00
_cell.angle_gamma   90.00
#
_symmetry.space_group_name_H-M   'P 1'
#
loop_
_entity.id
_entity.type
_entity.pdbx_description
1 polymer ?
#
loop_
_entity_poly.entity_id
_entity_poly.type
_entity_poly.pdbx_seq_one_letter_code
_entity_poly.pdbx_strand_id
1 'polypeptide(L)'
;MTSSQALWQHGASQLFLVGALLCLTRERTSLATAALAGLCTGLLIANRPPAIAIAAVLVCYAVVRWRVRSWAFVGAAAMPIAATILYNTMAFGLSMGGYQRIGVLRTMPDPERAAAIAAELLASPTRGLFAFSPFLLMGVALAPRMFRDRGDRVLNALLAAGFAGLLAVHALVGFRPGFCFGPRFLVDGLPILVWLLVPVIQSLGRNGRRLFVGLSAVSVLVQAVGAYYYTSRSDLKIYAPPAQVPPFSRAWDVRNSPLVEDVRFGPATPVLRERIEVAIRRRADRLRASESVGR
;
A
#
# COMPACT_ATOMS: atom_id res chain seq x y z
N MET A 1 8.30 -4.74 4.54
CA MET A 1 8.06 -3.86 5.70
C MET A 1 6.83 -2.91 5.66
N THR A 2 6.01 -2.90 4.61
CA THR A 2 4.94 -1.88 4.44
C THR A 2 3.55 -2.26 4.97
N SER A 3 3.07 -3.49 4.71
CA SER A 3 1.71 -3.90 5.10
C SER A 3 1.64 -4.76 6.37
N SER A 4 2.63 -5.61 6.65
CA SER A 4 2.51 -6.65 7.69
C SER A 4 3.58 -6.63 8.78
N GLN A 5 4.66 -5.84 8.61
CA GLN A 5 5.84 -5.91 9.48
C GLN A 5 6.07 -4.65 10.31
N ALA A 6 5.25 -3.63 10.10
CA ALA A 6 5.25 -2.43 10.92
C ALA A 6 3.82 -1.90 11.01
N LEU A 7 3.52 -1.17 12.08
CA LEU A 7 2.18 -0.68 12.42
C LEU A 7 1.80 0.55 11.57
N TRP A 8 1.94 0.44 10.26
CA TRP A 8 1.55 1.47 9.30
C TRP A 8 0.08 1.31 8.90
N GLN A 9 -0.47 2.37 8.33
CA GLN A 9 -1.87 2.44 7.87
C GLN A 9 -2.20 1.47 6.72
N HIS A 10 -1.22 0.87 6.04
CA HIS A 10 -1.46 0.09 4.81
C HIS A 10 -2.20 -1.23 5.06
N GLY A 11 -1.79 -2.00 6.08
CA GLY A 11 -2.44 -3.28 6.39
C GLY A 11 -3.93 -3.10 6.74
N ALA A 12 -4.23 -2.08 7.56
CA ALA A 12 -5.61 -1.72 7.88
C ALA A 12 -6.38 -1.24 6.63
N SER A 13 -5.78 -0.42 5.77
CA SER A 13 -6.41 0.03 4.52
C SER A 13 -6.81 -1.15 3.63
N GLN A 14 -5.92 -2.12 3.47
CA GLN A 14 -6.19 -3.33 2.67
C GLN A 14 -7.31 -4.18 3.28
N LEU A 15 -7.31 -4.34 4.60
CA LEU A 15 -8.38 -5.05 5.31
C LEU A 15 -9.74 -4.38 5.10
N PHE A 16 -9.82 -3.06 5.27
CA PHE A 16 -11.05 -2.31 5.09
C PHE A 16 -11.55 -2.34 3.65
N LEU A 17 -10.64 -2.23 2.67
CA LEU A 17 -10.99 -2.36 1.26
C LEU A 17 -11.55 -3.75 0.93
N VAL A 18 -10.89 -4.82 1.40
CA VAL A 18 -11.38 -6.20 1.20
C VAL A 18 -12.75 -6.39 1.88
N GLY A 19 -12.91 -5.92 3.11
CA GLY A 19 -14.19 -5.98 3.83
C GLY A 19 -15.33 -5.28 3.08
N ALA A 20 -15.06 -4.09 2.54
CA ALA A 20 -16.03 -3.36 1.71
C ALA A 20 -16.38 -4.13 0.43
N LEU A 21 -15.38 -4.65 -0.31
CA LEU A 21 -15.59 -5.42 -1.54
C LEU A 21 -16.40 -6.70 -1.30
N LEU A 22 -16.07 -7.46 -0.25
CA LEU A 22 -16.81 -8.67 0.12
C LEU A 22 -18.28 -8.38 0.42
N CYS A 23 -18.58 -7.24 1.06
CA CYS A 23 -19.95 -6.85 1.34
C CYS A 23 -20.68 -6.34 0.08
N LEU A 24 -19.99 -5.58 -0.77
CA LEU A 24 -20.55 -5.00 -2.01
C LEU A 24 -20.88 -6.06 -3.07
N THR A 25 -20.17 -7.19 -3.05
CA THR A 25 -20.29 -8.26 -4.05
C THR A 25 -21.18 -9.42 -3.61
N ARG A 26 -21.81 -9.32 -2.43
CA ARG A 26 -22.83 -10.29 -2.00
C ARG A 26 -24.07 -10.21 -2.88
N GLU A 27 -24.63 -11.37 -3.23
CA GLU A 27 -25.86 -11.48 -4.01
C GLU A 27 -27.06 -10.79 -3.33
N ARG A 28 -27.20 -10.97 -2.01
CA ARG A 28 -28.27 -10.40 -1.20
C ARG A 28 -27.73 -9.33 -0.26
N THR A 29 -28.24 -8.11 -0.43
CA THR A 29 -27.92 -6.98 0.45
C THR A 29 -28.94 -6.85 1.57
N SER A 30 -28.50 -7.09 2.80
CA SER A 30 -29.20 -6.69 4.03
C SER A 30 -28.72 -5.31 4.49
N LEU A 31 -29.49 -4.64 5.36
CA LEU A 31 -29.07 -3.36 5.97
C LEU A 31 -27.76 -3.50 6.75
N ALA A 32 -27.56 -4.62 7.45
CA ALA A 32 -26.31 -4.91 8.16
C ALA A 32 -25.12 -5.03 7.21
N THR A 33 -25.27 -5.72 6.08
CA THR A 33 -24.20 -5.81 5.07
C THR A 33 -23.89 -4.44 4.45
N ALA A 34 -24.91 -3.63 4.17
CA ALA A 34 -24.72 -2.27 3.65
C ALA A 34 -24.01 -1.37 4.68
N ALA A 35 -24.41 -1.44 5.95
CA ALA A 35 -23.77 -0.71 7.04
C ALA A 35 -22.32 -1.16 7.25
N LEU A 36 -22.03 -2.46 7.21
CA LEU A 36 -20.66 -2.97 7.33
C LEU A 36 -19.77 -2.51 6.16
N ALA A 37 -20.28 -2.56 4.92
CA ALA A 37 -19.58 -2.01 3.76
C ALA A 37 -19.28 -0.50 3.93
N GLY A 38 -20.26 0.24 4.45
CA GLY A 38 -20.14 1.66 4.76
C GLY A 38 -19.07 1.92 5.81
N LEU A 39 -19.14 1.22 6.94
CA LEU A 39 -18.18 1.30 8.03
C LEU A 39 -16.76 1.01 7.55
N CYS A 40 -16.55 -0.06 6.78
CA CYS A 40 -15.26 -0.36 6.17
C CYS A 40 -14.79 0.77 5.24
N THR A 41 -15.66 1.32 4.40
CA THR A 41 -15.30 2.43 3.49
C THR A 41 -14.96 3.71 4.25
N GLY A 42 -15.68 4.01 5.34
CA GLY A 42 -15.39 5.16 6.20
C GLY A 42 -14.08 4.99 6.97
N LEU A 43 -13.83 3.79 7.50
CA LEU A 43 -12.57 3.44 8.16
C LEU A 43 -11.38 3.49 7.20
N LEU A 44 -11.56 3.13 5.92
CA LEU A 44 -10.53 3.28 4.89
C LEU A 44 -10.09 4.75 4.75
N ILE A 45 -11.03 5.69 4.66
CA ILE A 45 -10.72 7.14 4.57
C ILE A 45 -10.11 7.64 5.88
N ALA A 46 -10.72 7.32 7.01
CA ALA A 46 -10.25 7.74 8.34
C ALA A 46 -8.81 7.28 8.62
N ASN A 47 -8.49 6.05 8.21
CA ASN A 47 -7.17 5.47 8.35
C ASN A 47 -6.17 6.06 7.36
N ARG A 48 -6.55 6.33 6.10
CA ARG A 48 -5.64 6.85 5.09
C ARG A 48 -6.36 7.77 4.08
N PRO A 49 -6.35 9.11 4.26
CA PRO A 49 -7.06 10.04 3.40
C PRO A 49 -6.78 9.93 1.88
N PRO A 50 -5.55 9.62 1.41
CA PRO A 50 -5.29 9.36 -0.02
C PRO A 50 -6.14 8.25 -0.65
N ALA A 51 -6.73 7.34 0.15
CA ALA A 51 -7.64 6.31 -0.33
C ALA A 51 -9.02 6.84 -0.74
N ILE A 52 -9.25 8.17 -0.68
CA ILE A 52 -10.49 8.82 -1.09
C ILE A 52 -10.90 8.49 -2.54
N ALA A 53 -9.94 8.34 -3.46
CA ALA A 53 -10.23 7.95 -4.84
C ALA A 53 -10.85 6.54 -4.93
N ILE A 54 -10.38 5.61 -4.09
CA ILE A 54 -10.95 4.26 -3.98
C ILE A 54 -12.32 4.33 -3.29
N ALA A 55 -12.41 5.05 -2.17
CA ALA A 55 -13.67 5.17 -1.44
C ALA A 55 -14.79 5.80 -2.30
N ALA A 56 -14.47 6.79 -3.14
CA ALA A 56 -15.41 7.42 -4.05
C ALA A 56 -16.05 6.40 -5.00
N VAL A 57 -15.26 5.51 -5.61
CA VAL A 57 -15.80 4.51 -6.53
C VAL A 57 -16.63 3.43 -5.82
N LEU A 58 -16.28 3.09 -4.57
CA LEU A 58 -17.09 2.20 -3.73
C LEU A 58 -18.44 2.83 -3.38
N VAL A 59 -18.45 4.12 -3.02
CA VAL A 59 -19.67 4.90 -2.77
C VAL A 59 -20.53 4.96 -4.02
N CYS A 60 -19.95 5.32 -5.18
CA CYS A 60 -20.67 5.36 -6.46
C CYS A 60 -21.31 4.00 -6.78
N TYR A 61 -20.57 2.91 -6.63
CA TYR A 61 -21.09 1.57 -6.86
C TYR A 61 -22.23 1.23 -5.90
N ALA A 62 -22.07 1.49 -4.60
CA ALA A 62 -23.08 1.21 -3.58
C ALA A 62 -24.37 1.99 -3.82
N VAL A 63 -24.28 3.29 -4.13
CA VAL A 63 -25.44 4.16 -4.39
C VAL A 63 -26.19 3.70 -5.64
N VAL A 64 -25.49 3.40 -6.73
CA VAL A 64 -26.13 2.93 -7.97
C VAL A 64 -26.77 1.55 -7.78
N ARG A 65 -26.09 0.64 -7.08
CA ARG A 65 -26.50 -0.76 -6.91
C ARG A 65 -27.62 -0.96 -5.88
N TRP A 66 -27.62 -0.19 -4.79
CA TRP A 66 -28.54 -0.38 -3.66
C TRP A 66 -29.60 0.71 -3.53
N ARG A 67 -29.46 1.84 -4.26
CA ARG A 67 -30.42 2.95 -4.33
C ARG A 67 -30.88 3.37 -2.93
N VAL A 68 -32.16 3.22 -2.60
CA VAL A 68 -32.72 3.60 -1.29
C VAL A 68 -31.96 2.96 -0.13
N ARG A 69 -31.45 1.73 -0.25
CA ARG A 69 -30.72 1.07 0.84
C ARG A 69 -29.31 1.61 1.07
N SER A 70 -28.80 2.51 0.21
CA SER A 70 -27.47 3.10 0.38
C SER A 70 -27.39 4.04 1.57
N TRP A 71 -28.51 4.48 2.17
CA TRP A 71 -28.46 5.33 3.38
C TRP A 71 -27.74 4.63 4.54
N ALA A 72 -27.91 3.30 4.70
CA ALA A 72 -27.24 2.53 5.75
C ALA A 72 -25.73 2.49 5.53
N PHE A 73 -25.30 2.38 4.27
CA PHE A 73 -23.90 2.49 3.87
C PHE A 73 -23.35 3.89 4.15
N VAL A 74 -24.03 4.94 3.69
CA VAL A 74 -23.57 6.33 3.84
C VAL A 74 -23.50 6.74 5.31
N GLY A 75 -24.54 6.40 6.09
CA GLY A 75 -24.58 6.68 7.53
C GLY A 75 -23.46 5.96 8.29
N ALA A 76 -23.21 4.69 7.99
CA ALA A 76 -22.13 3.93 8.62
C ALA A 76 -20.73 4.41 8.18
N ALA A 77 -20.56 4.86 6.93
CA ALA A 77 -19.30 5.45 6.45
C ALA A 77 -19.01 6.80 7.11
N ALA A 78 -20.05 7.62 7.34
CA ALA A 78 -19.91 8.93 7.96
C ALA A 78 -19.39 8.84 9.41
N MET A 79 -19.74 7.78 10.15
CA MET A 79 -19.38 7.63 11.57
C MET A 79 -17.87 7.68 11.86
N PRO A 80 -17.00 6.82 11.28
CA PRO A 80 -15.56 6.90 11.52
C PRO A 80 -14.92 8.17 10.95
N ILE A 81 -15.46 8.73 9.86
CA ILE A 81 -14.97 9.99 9.28
C ILE A 81 -15.25 11.15 10.25
N ALA A 82 -16.48 11.27 10.72
CA ALA A 82 -16.90 12.30 11.68
C ALA A 82 -16.13 12.19 12.99
N ALA A 83 -15.95 10.98 13.52
CA ALA A 83 -15.14 10.73 14.72
C ALA A 83 -13.68 11.20 14.53
N THR A 84 -13.10 10.95 13.36
CA THR A 84 -11.73 11.38 13.03
C THR A 84 -11.61 12.89 12.92
N ILE A 85 -12.56 13.55 12.24
CA ILE A 85 -12.61 15.01 12.13
C ILE A 85 -12.78 15.66 13.50
N LEU A 86 -13.69 15.13 14.32
CA LEU A 86 -13.94 15.61 15.68
C LEU A 86 -12.68 15.49 16.54
N TYR A 87 -12.05 14.30 16.55
CA TYR A 87 -10.81 14.06 17.27
C TYR A 87 -9.71 15.03 16.82
N ASN A 88 -9.50 15.16 15.50
CA ASN A 88 -8.47 16.04 14.97
C ASN A 88 -8.71 17.51 15.32
N THR A 89 -9.96 17.96 15.29
CA THR A 89 -10.35 19.33 15.64
C THR A 89 -10.15 19.59 17.12
N MET A 90 -10.56 18.66 18.00
CA MET A 90 -10.39 18.79 19.45
C MET A 90 -8.92 18.71 19.88
N ALA A 91 -8.13 17.82 19.28
CA ALA A 91 -6.75 17.58 19.68
C ALA A 91 -5.74 18.56 19.04
N PHE A 92 -5.97 18.96 17.79
CA PHE A 92 -5.00 19.73 17.00
C PHE A 92 -5.53 21.08 16.50
N GLY A 93 -6.81 21.40 16.71
CA GLY A 93 -7.44 22.60 16.15
C GLY A 93 -7.59 22.58 14.62
N LEU A 94 -7.41 21.42 13.97
CA LEU A 94 -7.38 21.26 12.52
C LEU A 94 -8.22 20.04 12.13
N SER A 95 -9.13 20.15 11.16
CA SER A 95 -10.03 19.05 10.78
C SER A 95 -9.33 17.82 10.22
N MET A 96 -8.18 18.02 9.55
CA MET A 96 -7.34 16.96 8.98
C MET A 96 -6.10 16.66 9.84
N GLY A 97 -6.02 17.26 11.03
CA GLY A 97 -4.98 17.01 12.03
C GLY A 97 -3.57 17.13 11.45
N GLY A 98 -2.79 16.06 11.61
CA GLY A 98 -1.41 15.97 11.14
C GLY A 98 -1.25 16.29 9.66
N TYR A 99 -2.13 15.78 8.78
CA TYR A 99 -2.02 15.99 7.32
C TYR A 99 -2.10 17.47 6.92
N GLN A 100 -2.91 18.25 7.62
CA GLN A 100 -2.98 19.70 7.42
C GLN A 100 -1.74 20.40 7.99
N ARG A 101 -1.28 19.97 9.17
CA ARG A 101 -0.13 20.55 9.86
C ARG A 101 1.19 20.37 9.10
N ILE A 102 1.44 19.19 8.55
CA ILE A 102 2.66 18.91 7.76
C ILE A 102 2.57 19.42 6.31
N GLY A 103 1.51 20.16 5.96
CA GLY A 103 1.38 20.79 4.65
C GLY A 103 1.14 19.82 3.48
N VAL A 104 0.72 18.57 3.75
CA VAL A 104 0.36 17.63 2.66
C VAL A 104 -0.77 18.20 1.81
N LEU A 105 -1.72 18.90 2.43
CA LEU A 105 -2.82 19.59 1.73
C LEU A 105 -2.40 20.91 1.06
N ARG A 106 -1.21 21.45 1.39
CA ARG A 106 -0.64 22.65 0.78
C ARG A 106 0.31 22.34 -0.38
N THR A 107 0.60 21.06 -0.60
CA THR A 107 1.43 20.63 -1.71
C THR A 107 0.64 20.86 -2.98
N MET A 108 1.06 21.83 -3.78
CA MET A 108 0.41 22.14 -5.04
C MET A 108 0.56 20.94 -5.99
N PRO A 109 -0.51 20.55 -6.71
CA PRO A 109 -0.39 19.58 -7.79
C PRO A 109 0.73 19.98 -8.75
N ASP A 110 1.55 19.02 -9.16
CA ASP A 110 2.59 19.20 -10.17
C ASP A 110 2.28 18.34 -11.41
N PRO A 111 1.43 18.85 -12.33
CA PRO A 111 1.04 18.10 -13.53
C PRO A 111 2.22 17.81 -14.45
N GLU A 112 3.21 18.69 -14.50
CA GLU A 112 4.39 18.56 -15.38
C GLU A 112 5.21 17.32 -15.01
N ARG A 113 5.31 17.01 -13.71
CA ARG A 113 6.04 15.84 -13.22
C ARG A 113 5.17 14.63 -12.97
N ALA A 114 3.85 14.76 -13.00
CA ALA A 114 2.91 13.69 -12.66
C ALA A 114 3.15 12.40 -13.47
N ALA A 115 3.42 12.52 -14.78
CA ALA A 115 3.71 11.37 -15.63
C ALA A 115 5.00 10.64 -15.22
N ALA A 116 6.06 11.40 -14.92
CA ALA A 116 7.34 10.84 -14.46
C ALA A 116 7.20 10.17 -13.09
N ILE A 117 6.45 10.78 -12.16
CA ILE A 117 6.17 10.22 -10.84
C ILE A 117 5.33 8.94 -10.98
N ALA A 118 4.29 8.95 -11.82
CA ALA A 118 3.48 7.76 -12.07
C ALA A 118 4.33 6.61 -12.65
N ALA A 119 5.23 6.90 -13.60
CA ALA A 119 6.16 5.92 -14.14
C ALA A 119 7.10 5.36 -13.05
N GLU A 120 7.62 6.21 -12.16
CA GLU A 120 8.44 5.77 -11.03
C GLU A 120 7.67 4.84 -10.08
N LEU A 121 6.43 5.22 -9.71
CA LEU A 121 5.58 4.43 -8.82
C LEU A 121 5.19 3.08 -9.42
N LEU A 122 5.07 3.01 -10.75
CA LEU A 122 4.70 1.78 -11.45
C LEU A 122 5.88 0.88 -11.75
N ALA A 123 6.99 1.43 -12.25
CA ALA A 123 8.02 0.65 -12.94
C ALA A 123 9.45 0.83 -12.41
N SER A 124 9.72 1.77 -11.49
CA SER A 124 11.08 1.94 -10.99
C SER A 124 11.62 0.66 -10.32
N PRO A 125 12.91 0.30 -10.49
CA PRO A 125 13.51 -0.87 -9.86
C PRO A 125 13.60 -0.75 -8.33
N THR A 126 13.51 0.47 -7.80
CA THR A 126 13.60 0.74 -6.36
C THR A 126 12.23 0.71 -5.67
N ARG A 127 11.18 1.21 -6.33
CA ARG A 127 9.86 1.46 -5.72
C ARG A 127 8.66 1.07 -6.58
N GLY A 128 8.89 0.61 -7.80
CA GLY A 128 7.86 0.35 -8.80
C GLY A 128 6.99 -0.84 -8.43
N LEU A 129 5.68 -0.68 -8.55
CA LEU A 129 4.72 -1.76 -8.37
C LEU A 129 5.07 -3.02 -9.16
N PHE A 130 5.45 -2.89 -10.43
CA PHE A 130 5.78 -4.02 -11.31
C PHE A 130 7.14 -4.63 -11.02
N ALA A 131 8.08 -3.90 -10.42
CA ALA A 131 9.35 -4.46 -9.98
C ALA A 131 9.15 -5.41 -8.78
N PHE A 132 8.23 -5.07 -7.88
CA PHE A 132 7.96 -5.88 -6.68
C PHE A 132 6.85 -6.92 -6.89
N SER A 133 5.94 -6.65 -7.83
CA SER A 133 4.78 -7.50 -8.13
C SER A 133 4.65 -7.75 -9.65
N PRO A 134 5.64 -8.38 -10.32
CA PRO A 134 5.64 -8.55 -11.77
C PRO A 134 4.45 -9.33 -12.34
N PHE A 135 3.77 -10.18 -11.55
CA PHE A 135 2.55 -10.86 -12.01
C PHE A 135 1.43 -9.88 -12.41
N LEU A 136 1.44 -8.66 -11.87
CA LEU A 136 0.48 -7.60 -12.22
C LEU A 136 0.62 -7.12 -13.67
N LEU A 137 1.78 -7.33 -14.31
CA LEU A 137 1.98 -7.01 -15.73
C LEU A 137 1.04 -7.79 -16.64
N MET A 138 0.63 -8.99 -16.24
CA MET A 138 -0.37 -9.77 -16.98
C MET A 138 -1.72 -9.06 -17.02
N GLY A 139 -2.07 -8.34 -15.96
CA GLY A 139 -3.29 -7.55 -15.89
C GLY A 139 -3.26 -6.39 -16.89
N VAL A 140 -2.12 -5.72 -17.02
CA VAL A 140 -1.94 -4.65 -18.01
C VAL A 140 -1.97 -5.21 -19.43
N ALA A 141 -1.20 -6.27 -19.70
CA ALA A 141 -1.09 -6.88 -21.02
C ALA A 141 -2.42 -7.46 -21.53
N LEU A 142 -3.30 -7.87 -20.61
CA LEU A 142 -4.57 -8.51 -20.91
C LEU A 142 -5.75 -7.70 -20.36
N ALA A 143 -5.58 -6.38 -20.21
CA ALA A 143 -6.58 -5.49 -19.63
C ALA A 143 -7.98 -5.61 -20.25
N PRO A 144 -8.15 -5.79 -21.58
CA PRO A 144 -9.49 -5.99 -22.15
C PRO A 144 -10.26 -7.19 -21.56
N ARG A 145 -9.54 -8.22 -21.09
CA ARG A 145 -10.15 -9.42 -20.50
C ARG A 145 -10.74 -9.15 -19.11
N MET A 146 -10.25 -8.13 -18.40
CA MET A 146 -10.82 -7.68 -17.11
C MET A 146 -12.28 -7.24 -17.24
N PHE A 147 -12.70 -6.81 -18.44
CA PHE A 147 -14.02 -6.23 -18.70
C PHE A 147 -14.90 -7.13 -19.57
N ARG A 148 -14.53 -8.40 -19.74
CA ARG A 148 -15.26 -9.33 -20.62
C ARG A 148 -16.62 -9.72 -20.04
N ASP A 149 -16.69 -9.96 -18.73
CA ASP A 149 -17.92 -10.39 -18.07
C ASP A 149 -18.87 -9.22 -17.82
N ARG A 150 -20.07 -9.29 -18.42
CA ARG A 150 -21.05 -8.19 -18.38
C ARG A 150 -21.57 -7.91 -16.98
N GLY A 151 -21.64 -8.91 -16.10
CA GLY A 151 -22.12 -8.77 -14.73
C GLY A 151 -21.22 -7.87 -13.87
N ASP A 152 -19.90 -8.04 -13.99
CA ASP A 152 -18.92 -7.34 -13.16
C ASP A 152 -18.26 -6.16 -13.86
N ARG A 153 -18.52 -5.95 -15.16
CA ARG A 153 -17.89 -4.88 -15.96
C ARG A 153 -17.94 -3.51 -15.29
N VAL A 154 -19.10 -3.12 -14.74
CA VAL A 154 -19.27 -1.81 -14.09
C VAL A 154 -18.41 -1.73 -12.83
N LEU A 155 -18.42 -2.76 -11.99
CA LEU A 155 -17.58 -2.80 -10.80
C LEU A 155 -16.10 -2.76 -11.18
N ASN A 156 -15.66 -3.59 -12.14
CA ASN A 156 -14.28 -3.63 -12.60
C ASN A 156 -13.83 -2.28 -13.17
N ALA A 157 -14.69 -1.59 -13.94
CA ALA A 157 -14.39 -0.26 -14.47
C ALA A 157 -14.24 0.78 -13.35
N LEU A 158 -15.15 0.75 -12.37
CA LEU A 158 -15.07 1.62 -11.19
C LEU A 158 -13.83 1.34 -10.35
N LEU A 159 -13.48 0.08 -10.10
CA LEU A 159 -12.28 -0.28 -9.36
C LEU A 159 -11.00 0.12 -10.11
N ALA A 160 -10.94 -0.09 -11.43
CA ALA A 160 -9.83 0.38 -12.26
C ALA A 160 -9.70 1.91 -12.22
N ALA A 161 -10.82 2.64 -12.28
CA ALA A 161 -10.85 4.09 -12.13
C ALA A 161 -10.41 4.53 -10.73
N GLY A 162 -10.81 3.82 -9.67
CA GLY A 162 -10.39 4.11 -8.29
C GLY A 162 -8.89 3.90 -8.09
N PHE A 163 -8.32 2.85 -8.68
CA PHE A 163 -6.87 2.64 -8.69
C PHE A 163 -6.13 3.72 -9.50
N ALA A 164 -6.64 4.09 -10.67
CA ALA A 164 -6.08 5.16 -11.48
C ALA A 164 -6.13 6.51 -10.74
N GLY A 165 -7.23 6.79 -10.02
CA GLY A 165 -7.37 7.96 -9.16
C GLY A 165 -6.39 7.95 -7.99
N LEU A 166 -6.17 6.79 -7.35
CA LEU A 166 -5.15 6.63 -6.31
C LEU A 166 -3.75 6.96 -6.85
N LEU A 167 -3.42 6.42 -8.04
CA LEU A 167 -2.16 6.71 -8.72
C LEU A 167 -2.03 8.20 -9.04
N ALA A 168 -3.08 8.81 -9.59
CA ALA A 168 -3.11 10.23 -9.93
C ALA A 168 -2.91 11.12 -8.68
N VAL A 169 -3.58 10.82 -7.57
CA VAL A 169 -3.41 11.55 -6.30
C VAL A 169 -1.94 11.53 -5.86
N HIS A 170 -1.30 10.36 -5.86
CA HIS A 170 0.10 10.26 -5.44
C HIS A 170 1.07 10.88 -6.46
N ALA A 171 0.74 10.78 -7.76
CA ALA A 171 1.53 11.36 -8.84
C ALA A 171 1.49 12.89 -8.82
N LEU A 172 0.33 13.50 -8.57
CA LEU A 172 0.16 14.95 -8.55
C LEU A 172 0.78 15.60 -7.32
N VAL A 173 0.73 14.93 -6.16
CA VAL A 173 1.29 15.46 -4.91
C VAL A 173 2.81 15.31 -4.86
N GLY A 174 3.41 14.43 -5.69
CA GLY A 174 4.86 14.22 -5.70
C GLY A 174 5.42 13.77 -4.35
N PHE A 175 4.57 13.17 -3.50
CA PHE A 175 4.97 12.73 -2.17
C PHE A 175 6.05 11.65 -2.31
N ARG A 176 7.04 11.62 -1.41
CA ARG A 176 8.07 10.57 -1.42
C ARG A 176 7.70 9.47 -0.44
N PRO A 177 7.81 8.18 -0.82
CA PRO A 177 7.37 7.07 0.04
C PRO A 177 8.18 6.92 1.33
N GLY A 178 9.30 7.63 1.45
CA GLY A 178 10.16 7.59 2.61
C GLY A 178 10.84 6.23 2.77
N PHE A 179 11.37 5.98 3.96
CA PHE A 179 12.11 4.77 4.28
C PHE A 179 11.12 3.61 4.40
N CYS A 180 11.04 2.78 3.36
CA CYS A 180 10.22 1.58 3.38
C CYS A 180 10.64 0.60 2.28
N PHE A 181 10.29 -0.68 2.43
CA PHE A 181 10.45 -1.66 1.37
C PHE A 181 9.19 -1.70 0.47
N GLY A 182 9.37 -1.56 -0.85
CA GLY A 182 8.32 -1.77 -1.85
C GLY A 182 7.48 -0.53 -2.23
N PRO A 183 6.41 -0.74 -3.02
CA PRO A 183 5.64 0.30 -3.71
C PRO A 183 4.60 0.98 -2.80
N ARG A 184 5.04 1.44 -1.61
CA ARG A 184 4.21 1.89 -0.48
C ARG A 184 2.90 2.61 -0.82
N PHE A 185 2.93 3.53 -1.77
CA PHE A 185 1.74 4.30 -2.12
C PHE A 185 0.66 3.50 -2.83
N LEU A 186 1.05 2.57 -3.70
CA LEU A 186 0.14 1.77 -4.50
C LEU A 186 -0.27 0.47 -3.82
N VAL A 187 0.36 0.12 -2.69
CA VAL A 187 0.07 -1.10 -1.92
C VAL A 187 -1.40 -1.17 -1.47
N ASP A 188 -2.03 -0.04 -1.18
CA ASP A 188 -3.46 0.01 -0.80
C ASP A 188 -4.39 -0.39 -1.94
N GLY A 189 -3.95 -0.21 -3.19
CA GLY A 189 -4.67 -0.62 -4.38
C GLY A 189 -4.50 -2.10 -4.73
N LEU A 190 -3.65 -2.86 -4.03
CA LEU A 190 -3.40 -4.26 -4.36
C LEU A 190 -4.66 -5.15 -4.33
N PRO A 191 -5.58 -5.03 -3.35
CA PRO A 191 -6.82 -5.80 -3.38
C PRO A 191 -7.65 -5.56 -4.66
N ILE A 192 -7.68 -4.32 -5.17
CA ILE A 192 -8.32 -3.99 -6.45
C ILE A 192 -7.60 -4.68 -7.60
N LEU A 193 -6.27 -4.60 -7.67
CA LEU A 193 -5.53 -5.20 -8.77
C LEU A 193 -5.64 -6.72 -8.80
N VAL A 194 -5.62 -7.36 -7.63
CA VAL A 194 -5.85 -8.80 -7.49
C VAL A 194 -7.27 -9.16 -7.91
N TRP A 195 -8.27 -8.37 -7.53
CA TRP A 195 -9.66 -8.54 -7.99
C TRP A 195 -9.75 -8.48 -9.53
N LEU A 196 -9.17 -7.43 -10.13
CA LEU A 196 -9.17 -7.23 -11.59
C LEU A 196 -8.40 -8.32 -12.34
N LEU A 197 -7.46 -9.02 -11.70
CA LEU A 197 -6.75 -10.14 -12.29
C LEU A 197 -7.59 -11.42 -12.41
N VAL A 198 -8.69 -11.57 -11.67
CA VAL A 198 -9.48 -12.82 -11.66
C VAL A 198 -9.95 -13.22 -13.06
N PRO A 199 -10.62 -12.36 -13.86
CA PRO A 199 -11.04 -12.71 -15.21
C PRO A 199 -9.86 -12.95 -16.16
N VAL A 200 -8.74 -12.25 -15.93
CA VAL A 200 -7.50 -12.43 -16.70
C VAL A 200 -6.97 -13.85 -16.50
N ILE A 201 -6.80 -14.29 -15.25
CA ILE A 201 -6.26 -15.61 -14.91
C ILE A 201 -7.17 -16.73 -15.41
N GLN A 202 -8.48 -16.56 -15.30
CA GLN A 202 -9.46 -17.54 -15.81
C GLN A 202 -9.34 -17.74 -17.33
N SER A 203 -8.99 -16.69 -18.08
CA SER A 203 -8.80 -16.76 -19.53
C SER A 203 -7.47 -17.39 -19.98
N LEU A 204 -6.53 -17.65 -19.07
CA LEU A 204 -5.20 -18.15 -19.42
C LEU A 204 -5.22 -19.65 -19.72
N GLY A 205 -4.58 -20.03 -20.84
CA GLY A 205 -4.19 -21.42 -21.09
C GLY A 205 -3.06 -21.89 -20.16
N ARG A 206 -2.63 -23.15 -20.31
CA ARG A 206 -1.63 -23.80 -19.44
C ARG A 206 -0.34 -23.02 -19.28
N ASN A 207 0.22 -22.52 -20.38
CA ASN A 207 1.49 -21.76 -20.36
C ASN A 207 1.32 -20.39 -19.69
N GLY A 208 0.20 -19.71 -19.93
CA GLY A 208 -0.10 -18.44 -19.25
C GLY A 208 -0.24 -18.61 -17.74
N ARG A 209 -0.89 -19.68 -17.29
CA ARG A 209 -0.98 -20.00 -15.85
C ARG A 209 0.38 -20.32 -15.23
N ARG A 210 1.23 -21.09 -15.93
CA ARG A 210 2.61 -21.35 -15.50
C ARG A 210 3.42 -20.05 -15.35
N LEU A 211 3.31 -19.14 -16.32
CA LEU A 211 3.94 -17.82 -16.25
C LEU A 211 3.41 -17.02 -15.05
N PHE A 212 2.08 -16.96 -14.86
CA PHE A 212 1.47 -16.28 -13.71
C PHE A 212 2.02 -16.81 -12.37
N VAL A 213 2.05 -18.14 -12.20
CA VAL A 213 2.59 -18.78 -11.00
C VAL A 213 4.08 -18.46 -10.82
N GLY A 214 4.88 -18.54 -11.89
CA GLY A 214 6.30 -18.17 -11.86
C GLY A 214 6.53 -16.72 -11.43
N LEU A 215 5.79 -15.77 -12.02
CA LEU A 215 5.88 -14.35 -11.64
C LEU A 215 5.38 -14.09 -10.21
N SER A 216 4.38 -14.84 -9.75
CA SER A 216 3.89 -14.77 -8.37
C SER A 216 4.93 -15.30 -7.38
N ALA A 217 5.62 -16.38 -7.72
CA ALA A 217 6.74 -16.90 -6.94
C ALA A 217 7.90 -15.90 -6.87
N VAL A 218 8.22 -15.23 -7.98
CA VAL A 218 9.20 -14.12 -7.98
C VAL A 218 8.77 -13.02 -7.02
N SER A 219 7.50 -12.60 -7.01
CA SER A 219 7.00 -11.61 -6.05
C SER A 219 7.15 -12.07 -4.61
N VAL A 220 6.85 -13.33 -4.30
CA VAL A 220 7.05 -13.89 -2.95
C VAL A 220 8.53 -13.80 -2.54
N LEU A 221 9.46 -14.14 -3.44
CA LEU A 221 10.90 -14.03 -3.18
C LEU A 221 11.33 -12.58 -2.95
N VAL A 222 10.83 -11.63 -3.75
CA VAL A 222 11.05 -10.19 -3.54
C VAL A 222 10.53 -9.77 -2.16
N GLN A 223 9.33 -10.19 -1.77
CA GLN A 223 8.80 -9.86 -0.44
C GLN A 223 9.61 -10.53 0.69
N ALA A 224 10.17 -11.72 0.48
CA ALA A 224 11.08 -12.37 1.42
C ALA A 224 12.37 -11.55 1.61
N VAL A 225 12.95 -10.99 0.54
CA VAL A 225 14.06 -10.02 0.66
C VAL A 225 13.65 -8.85 1.55
N GLY A 226 12.46 -8.30 1.33
CA GLY A 226 11.92 -7.22 2.17
C GLY A 226 11.68 -7.58 3.62
N ALA A 227 11.47 -8.87 3.90
CA ALA A 227 11.24 -9.39 5.24
C ALA A 227 12.53 -9.65 6.01
N TYR A 228 13.54 -10.15 5.32
CA TYR A 228 14.74 -10.69 5.96
C TYR A 228 16.01 -9.91 5.70
N TYR A 229 16.06 -9.02 4.69
CA TYR A 229 17.29 -8.32 4.27
C TYR A 229 17.16 -6.80 4.26
N TYR A 230 15.95 -6.25 4.29
CA TYR A 230 15.76 -4.80 4.22
C TYR A 230 16.33 -4.08 5.45
N THR A 231 17.32 -3.21 5.22
CA THR A 231 18.03 -2.44 6.27
C THR A 231 17.94 -0.93 6.05
N SER A 232 17.12 -0.49 5.09
CA SER A 232 16.95 0.91 4.68
C SER A 232 18.21 1.57 4.09
N ARG A 233 19.26 0.81 3.75
CA ARG A 233 20.49 1.36 3.16
C ARG A 233 20.28 1.83 1.73
N SER A 234 19.50 1.09 0.94
CA SER A 234 19.01 1.53 -0.37
C SER A 234 18.37 2.92 -0.28
N ASP A 235 17.61 3.18 0.78
CA ASP A 235 16.88 4.42 0.96
C ASP A 235 17.81 5.59 1.27
N LEU A 236 18.88 5.35 2.03
CA LEU A 236 19.92 6.36 2.25
C LEU A 236 20.55 6.80 0.92
N LYS A 237 20.77 5.90 -0.05
CA LYS A 237 21.29 6.27 -1.38
C LYS A 237 20.28 7.07 -2.20
N ILE A 238 19.02 6.65 -2.18
CA ILE A 238 17.92 7.32 -2.87
C ILE A 238 17.72 8.74 -2.33
N TYR A 239 17.85 8.93 -1.01
CA TYR A 239 17.60 10.21 -0.32
C TYR A 239 18.86 11.03 0.03
N ALA A 240 20.08 10.56 -0.29
CA ALA A 240 21.33 11.25 0.06
C ALA A 240 21.47 12.65 -0.58
N PRO A 241 22.05 13.64 0.12
CA PRO A 241 22.35 14.96 -0.43
C PRO A 241 23.30 14.95 -1.67
N PRO A 242 23.33 16.00 -2.51
CA PRO A 242 22.46 17.17 -2.47
C PRO A 242 21.07 16.74 -2.92
N ALA A 243 20.08 16.87 -2.05
CA ALA A 243 18.68 16.52 -2.32
C ALA A 243 18.03 17.47 -3.37
N GLN A 244 18.85 18.32 -3.99
CA GLN A 244 18.56 19.27 -5.05
C GLN A 244 18.67 18.64 -6.47
N VAL A 245 19.24 17.44 -6.63
CA VAL A 245 19.06 16.68 -7.87
C VAL A 245 17.66 16.05 -7.86
N PRO A 246 16.84 16.22 -8.92
CA PRO A 246 15.50 15.65 -8.95
C PRO A 246 15.57 14.13 -8.65
N PRO A 247 14.84 13.65 -7.63
CA PRO A 247 14.98 12.29 -7.06
C PRO A 247 14.62 11.14 -8.02
N PHE A 248 14.14 11.46 -9.21
CA PHE A 248 13.72 10.48 -10.21
C PHE A 248 14.87 9.58 -10.67
N SER A 249 16.02 10.14 -11.01
CA SER A 249 17.10 9.36 -11.65
C SER A 249 17.66 8.24 -10.76
N ARG A 250 17.77 8.49 -9.45
CA ARG A 250 18.29 7.51 -8.51
C ARG A 250 17.33 6.36 -8.25
N ALA A 251 16.03 6.60 -8.36
CA ALA A 251 15.01 5.57 -8.26
C ALA A 251 15.09 4.58 -9.45
N TRP A 252 15.60 5.04 -10.60
CA TRP A 252 15.81 4.26 -11.81
C TRP A 252 17.15 3.51 -11.87
N ASP A 253 18.12 3.81 -11.01
CA ASP A 253 19.36 3.03 -10.94
C ASP A 253 19.10 1.70 -10.21
N VAL A 254 19.21 0.60 -10.96
CA VAL A 254 19.03 -0.77 -10.45
C VAL A 254 19.99 -1.07 -9.28
N ARG A 255 21.18 -0.45 -9.26
CA ARG A 255 22.14 -0.63 -8.16
C ARG A 255 21.65 -0.04 -6.84
N ASN A 256 20.70 0.89 -6.88
CA ASN A 256 20.05 1.43 -5.70
C ASN A 256 18.83 0.60 -5.26
N SER A 257 18.43 -0.43 -6.02
CA SER A 257 17.30 -1.28 -5.64
C SER A 257 17.60 -1.99 -4.32
N PRO A 258 16.64 -2.07 -3.37
CA PRO A 258 16.81 -2.87 -2.17
C PRO A 258 17.03 -4.36 -2.47
N LEU A 259 16.64 -4.83 -3.66
CA LEU A 259 16.90 -6.20 -4.12
C LEU A 259 18.38 -6.46 -4.46
N VAL A 260 19.17 -5.40 -4.63
CA VAL A 260 20.61 -5.46 -4.92
C VAL A 260 21.41 -4.95 -3.74
N GLU A 261 21.10 -3.72 -3.28
CA GLU A 261 21.89 -3.03 -2.27
C GLU A 261 21.76 -3.68 -0.90
N ASP A 262 20.53 -3.90 -0.42
CA ASP A 262 20.32 -4.38 0.95
C ASP A 262 20.74 -5.86 1.10
N VAL A 263 20.55 -6.67 0.05
CA VAL A 263 20.96 -8.09 0.02
C VAL A 263 22.47 -8.26 0.17
N ARG A 264 23.29 -7.34 -0.37
CA ARG A 264 24.77 -7.40 -0.31
C ARG A 264 25.32 -7.35 1.11
N PHE A 265 24.59 -6.77 2.06
CA PHE A 265 25.05 -6.62 3.44
C PHE A 265 24.62 -7.77 4.36
N GLY A 266 23.95 -8.77 3.81
CA GLY A 266 23.46 -9.92 4.55
C GLY A 266 22.10 -9.68 5.23
N PRO A 267 21.60 -10.68 5.97
CA PRO A 267 20.28 -10.61 6.59
C PRO A 267 20.18 -9.47 7.60
N ALA A 268 19.04 -8.77 7.60
CA ALA A 268 18.67 -7.81 8.62
C ALA A 268 18.63 -8.52 9.98
N THR A 269 19.48 -8.09 10.90
CA THR A 269 19.47 -8.60 12.27
C THR A 269 18.16 -8.15 12.94
N PRO A 270 17.33 -9.07 13.46
CA PRO A 270 16.14 -8.66 14.20
C PRO A 270 16.56 -7.78 15.38
N VAL A 271 15.90 -6.64 15.60
CA VAL A 271 16.15 -5.76 16.76
C VAL A 271 16.08 -6.55 18.08
N LEU A 272 15.22 -7.56 18.14
CA LEU A 272 15.13 -8.48 19.27
C LEU A 272 16.41 -9.34 19.43
N ARG A 273 16.99 -9.82 18.33
CA ARG A 273 18.26 -10.56 18.35
C ARG A 273 19.41 -9.67 18.80
N GLU A 274 19.49 -8.44 18.29
CA GLU A 274 20.50 -7.47 18.73
C GLU A 274 20.36 -7.16 20.23
N ARG A 275 19.13 -6.96 20.72
CA ARG A 275 18.85 -6.79 22.15
C ARG A 275 19.21 -8.01 22.99
N ILE A 276 18.94 -9.22 22.50
CA ILE A 276 19.31 -10.48 23.16
C ILE A 276 20.83 -10.64 23.19
N GLU A 277 21.53 -10.36 22.09
CA GLU A 277 22.99 -10.42 22.02
C GLU A 277 23.65 -9.40 22.95
N VAL A 278 23.13 -8.17 23.01
CA VAL A 278 23.58 -7.16 23.97
C VAL A 278 23.29 -7.60 25.41
N ALA A 279 22.13 -8.18 25.69
CA ALA A 279 21.79 -8.70 27.01
C ALA A 279 22.69 -9.87 27.44
N ILE A 280 22.99 -10.80 26.53
CA ILE A 280 23.90 -11.93 26.75
C ILE A 280 25.32 -11.41 27.04
N ARG A 281 25.84 -10.47 26.23
CA ARG A 281 27.16 -9.86 26.48
C ARG A 281 27.22 -9.17 27.84
N ARG A 282 26.23 -8.34 28.17
CA ARG A 282 26.12 -7.68 29.49
C ARG A 282 25.98 -8.66 30.67
N ARG A 283 25.45 -9.86 30.46
CA ARG A 283 25.38 -10.92 31.48
C ARG A 283 26.74 -11.58 31.65
N ALA A 284 27.42 -11.91 30.55
CA ALA A 284 28.76 -12.50 30.55
C ALA A 284 29.80 -11.58 31.22
N ASP A 285 29.75 -10.28 30.93
CA ASP A 285 30.66 -9.30 31.53
C ASP A 285 30.45 -9.17 33.05
N ARG A 286 29.19 -9.24 33.50
CA ARG A 286 28.86 -9.21 34.95
C ARG A 286 29.35 -10.46 35.69
N LEU A 287 29.25 -11.63 35.08
CA LEU A 287 29.75 -12.88 35.68
C LEU A 287 31.28 -12.87 35.80
N ARG A 288 31.98 -12.39 34.78
CA ARG A 288 33.44 -12.20 34.82
C ARG A 288 33.88 -11.21 35.89
N ALA A 289 33.14 -10.11 36.06
CA ALA A 289 33.42 -9.12 37.09
C ALA A 289 33.19 -9.67 38.52
N SER A 290 32.20 -10.55 38.73
CA SER A 290 32.02 -11.20 40.03
C SER A 290 33.10 -12.23 40.37
N GLU A 291 33.65 -12.92 39.36
CA GLU A 291 34.76 -13.87 39.57
C GLU A 291 36.09 -13.16 39.88
N SER A 292 36.30 -11.94 39.40
CA SER A 292 37.50 -11.14 39.70
C SER A 292 37.49 -10.49 41.08
N VAL A 293 36.33 -10.34 41.73
CA VAL A 293 36.20 -9.75 43.07
C VAL A 293 36.25 -10.81 44.17
N GLY A 294 36.10 -12.09 43.81
CA GLY A 294 36.17 -13.24 44.73
C GLY A 294 37.55 -13.91 44.84
N ARG A 295 38.60 -13.32 44.28
CA ARG A 295 40.02 -13.72 44.45
C ARG A 295 40.79 -12.60 45.12
#